data_AF-A0A2X3V1B0-F1
#
_entry.id   AF-A0A2X3V1B0-F1
#
_cell.length_a   1.000
_cell.length_b   1.000
_cell.length_c   1.000
_cell.angle_alpha   90.00
_cell.angle_beta   90.00
_cell.angle_gamma   90.00
#
_symmetry.space_group_name_H-M   'P 1'
#
loop_
_entity.id
_entity.type
_entity.pdbx_description
1 polymer ?
#
loop_
_entity_poly.entity_id
_entity_poly.type
_entity_poly.pdbx_seq_one_letter_code
_entity_poly.pdbx_strand_id
1 'polypeptide(L)' 'MIAKLFAINVANGNYPFKRVPKVLKPKVKEKIATMVNDDELLAKLTQE' A
#
# COMPACT_ATOMS: atom_id res chain seq x y z
N MET A 1 4.27 13.19 0.94
CA MET A 1 2.81 13.37 0.80
C MET A 1 2.20 12.33 -0.15
N ILE A 2 2.68 12.19 -1.39
CA ILE A 2 2.16 11.26 -2.42
C ILE A 2 2.13 9.77 -2.00
N ALA A 3 3.21 9.23 -1.43
CA ALA A 3 3.23 7.81 -1.01
C ALA A 3 2.20 7.48 0.10
N LYS A 4 1.81 8.47 0.91
CA LYS A 4 0.79 8.30 1.96
C LYS A 4 -0.61 8.21 1.36
N LEU A 5 -0.89 8.97 0.30
CA LEU A 5 -2.15 8.89 -0.46
C LEU A 5 -2.28 7.54 -1.17
N PHE A 6 -1.21 7.04 -1.78
CA PHE A 6 -1.22 5.69 -2.36
C PHE A 6 -1.45 4.63 -1.30
N ALA A 7 -0.78 4.70 -0.15
CA ALA A 7 -0.98 3.76 0.95
C ALA A 7 -2.44 3.73 1.44
N ILE A 8 -3.07 4.90 1.64
CA ILE A 8 -4.47 5.01 2.05
C ILE A 8 -5.41 4.45 0.99
N ASN A 9 -5.21 4.80 -0.29
CA ASN A 9 -6.07 4.33 -1.36
C ASN A 9 -5.93 2.82 -1.60
N VAL A 10 -4.72 2.27 -1.44
CA VAL A 10 -4.48 0.83 -1.49
C VAL A 10 -5.16 0.14 -0.30
N ALA A 11 -4.96 0.64 0.93
CA ALA A 11 -5.58 0.07 2.13
C ALA A 11 -7.12 0.11 2.09
N ASN A 12 -7.70 1.16 1.50
CA ASN A 12 -9.14 1.29 1.31
C ASN A 12 -9.68 0.49 0.11
N GLY A 13 -8.84 -0.22 -0.66
CA GLY A 13 -9.26 -0.97 -1.85
C GLY A 13 -9.61 -0.11 -3.07
N ASN A 14 -9.46 1.21 -2.98
CA ASN A 14 -9.78 2.17 -4.06
C ASN A 14 -8.69 2.24 -5.13
N TYR A 15 -7.50 1.70 -4.86
CA TYR A 15 -6.39 1.69 -5.82
C TYR A 15 -5.56 0.41 -5.72
N PRO A 16 -5.35 -0.33 -6.81
CA PRO A 16 -4.58 -1.56 -6.77
C PRO A 16 -3.07 -1.29 -6.61
N PHE A 17 -2.41 -2.01 -5.70
CA PHE A 17 -0.97 -1.87 -5.44
C PHE A 17 -0.10 -2.10 -6.69
N LYS A 18 -0.54 -2.97 -7.61
CA LYS A 18 0.09 -3.22 -8.92
C LYS A 18 0.33 -1.94 -9.73
N ARG A 19 -0.60 -0.97 -9.65
CA ARG A 19 -0.55 0.30 -10.40
C ARG A 19 0.26 1.38 -9.68
N VAL A 20 0.81 1.09 -8.50
CA VAL A 20 1.72 2.02 -7.82
C VAL A 20 3.03 2.06 -8.62
N PRO A 21 3.58 3.25 -8.93
CA PRO A 21 4.86 3.37 -9.62
C PRO A 21 5.97 2.59 -8.89
N LYS A 22 6.82 1.87 -9.64
CA LYS A 22 7.87 0.98 -9.07
C LYS A 22 8.75 1.69 -8.03
N VAL A 23 9.09 2.96 -8.24
CA VAL A 23 9.91 3.78 -7.33
C VAL A 23 9.21 4.04 -5.99
N LEU A 24 7.87 4.08 -5.98
CA LEU A 24 7.06 4.38 -4.79
C LEU A 24 6.55 3.13 -4.08
N LYS A 25 6.50 1.96 -4.74
CA LYS A 25 6.09 0.68 -4.15
C LYS A 25 6.71 0.37 -2.78
N PRO A 26 8.05 0.44 -2.58
CA PRO A 26 8.64 0.15 -1.28
C PRO A 26 8.15 1.12 -0.19
N LYS A 27 8.12 2.43 -0.49
CA LYS A 27 7.64 3.46 0.44
C LYS A 27 6.13 3.34 0.75
N VAL A 28 5.34 2.88 -0.22
CA VAL A 28 3.92 2.63 -0.05
C VAL A 28 3.70 1.40 0.81
N LYS A 29 4.46 0.32 0.60
CA LYS A 29 4.41 -0.90 1.41
C LYS A 29 4.76 -0.63 2.88
N GLU A 30 5.83 0.10 3.15
CA GLU A 30 6.19 0.51 4.52
C GLU A 30 5.07 1.31 5.19
N LYS A 31 4.43 2.22 4.44
CA LYS A 31 3.33 3.04 4.96
C LYS A 31 2.05 2.25 5.19
N ILE A 32 1.74 1.27 4.34
CA ILE A 32 0.62 0.35 4.54
C ILE A 32 0.90 -0.51 5.78
N ALA A 33 2.12 -1.04 5.93
CA ALA A 33 2.50 -1.81 7.12
C ALA A 33 2.40 -0.98 8.42
N THR A 34 2.72 0.31 8.36
CA THR A 34 2.54 1.21 9.52
C THR A 34 1.07 1.55 9.79
N MET A 35 0.20 1.50 8.78
CA MET A 35 -1.24 1.82 8.90
C MET A 35 -2.08 0.60 9.27
N VAL A 36 -1.71 -0.54 8.74
CA VAL A 36 -2.38 -1.82 8.86
C VAL A 36 -1.45 -2.68 9.70
N ASN A 37 -1.66 -2.65 11.03
CA ASN A 37 -0.90 -3.45 12.01
C ASN A 37 -1.21 -4.96 11.90
N ASP A 38 -1.55 -5.44 10.72
CA ASP A 38 -2.02 -6.79 10.42
C ASP A 38 -1.30 -7.30 9.15
N ASP A 39 -0.43 -8.28 9.33
CA ASP A 39 0.42 -8.85 8.28
C ASP A 39 -0.38 -9.65 7.24
N GLU A 40 -1.52 -10.26 7.60
CA GLU A 40 -2.38 -10.96 6.63
C GLU A 40 -3.06 -9.98 5.69
N LEU A 41 -3.53 -8.87 6.25
CA LEU A 41 -4.18 -7.80 5.51
C LEU A 41 -3.17 -7.05 4.64
N LEU A 42 -1.94 -6.85 5.13
CA LEU A 42 -0.82 -6.34 4.33
C LEU A 42 -0.51 -7.25 3.13
N ALA A 43 -0.48 -8.57 3.32
CA ALA A 43 -0.22 -9.52 2.25
C ALA A 43 -1.30 -9.47 1.17
N LYS A 44 -2.59 -9.43 1.56
CA LYS A 44 -3.71 -9.27 0.61
C LYS A 44 -3.66 -7.95 -0.16
N LEU A 45 -3.36 -6.84 0.53
CA LEU A 45 -3.32 -5.50 -0.08
C LEU A 45 -2.10 -5.29 -0.99
N THR A 46 -1.02 -6.06 -0.77
CA THR A 46 0.21 -5.97 -1.55
C THR A 46 0.35 -7.06 -2.62
N GLN A 47 -0.68 -7.89 -2.82
CA GLN A 47 -0.74 -8.80 -3.97
C GLN A 47 -0.68 -8.01 -5.29
N GLU A 48 0.27 -8.39 -6.16
CA GLU A 48 0.52 -7.76 -7.47
C GLU A 48 -0.40 -8.24 -8.59
#